data_AF-X1FHP2-F1
#
_entry.id   AF-X1FHP2-F1
#
_cell.length_a   1.000
_cell.length_b   1.000
_cell.length_c   1.000
_cell.angle_alpha   90.00
_cell.angle_beta   90.00
_cell.angle_gamma   90.00
#
_symmetry.space_group_name_H-M   'P 1'
#
loop_
_entity.id
_entity.type
_entity.pdbx_description
1 polymer ?
#
loop_
_entity_poly.entity_id
_entity_poly.type
_entity_poly.pdbx_seq_one_letter_code
_entity_poly.pdbx_strand_id
1 'polypeptide(L)'
;TVDVILSNCVINLSPEKDRVFADAYRVLKPGGRLAISDIVALKPIPDELRRDMALVSSCIGGAAVVADLERILLDVGFTGIEIYFAFTR
;
A
#
# COMPACT_ATOMS: atom_id res chain seq x y z
N THR A 1 0.06 -8.37 -19.69
CA THR A 1 1.09 -7.88 -18.74
C THR A 1 1.37 -6.41 -19.03
N VAL A 2 1.93 -5.68 -18.08
CA VAL A 2 2.14 -4.22 -18.14
C VAL A 2 3.55 -3.84 -17.69
N ASP A 3 4.04 -2.68 -18.13
CA ASP A 3 5.37 -2.17 -17.78
C ASP A 3 5.37 -1.43 -16.44
N VAL A 4 4.29 -0.68 -16.16
CA VAL A 4 4.15 0.13 -14.96
C VAL A 4 2.74 0.00 -14.41
N ILE A 5 2.63 -0.08 -13.08
CA ILE A 5 1.37 0.07 -12.34
C ILE A 5 1.47 1.34 -11.51
N LEU A 6 0.44 2.19 -11.62
CA LEU A 6 0.27 3.39 -10.82
C LEU A 6 -0.96 3.22 -9.93
N SER A 7 -0.87 3.67 -8.69
CA SER A 7 -2.04 3.76 -7.81
C SER A 7 -1.94 5.00 -6.93
N ASN A 8 -3.08 5.64 -6.69
CA ASN A 8 -3.19 6.79 -5.79
C ASN A 8 -4.37 6.60 -4.85
N CYS A 9 -4.10 6.59 -3.54
CA CYS A 9 -5.10 6.67 -2.46
C CYS A 9 -6.26 5.67 -2.55
N VAL A 10 -6.04 4.43 -2.99
CA VAL A 10 -7.10 3.41 -3.05
C VAL A 10 -6.70 2.04 -2.53
N ILE A 11 -5.41 1.78 -2.30
CA ILE A 11 -4.97 0.47 -1.80
C ILE A 11 -5.44 0.28 -0.36
N ASN A 12 -5.49 1.37 0.41
CA ASN A 12 -5.96 1.35 1.79
C ASN A 12 -7.43 0.95 1.94
N LEU A 13 -8.24 1.07 0.88
CA LEU A 13 -9.63 0.62 0.86
C LEU A 13 -9.77 -0.90 0.74
N SER A 14 -8.70 -1.60 0.32
CA SER A 14 -8.70 -3.06 0.25
C SER A 14 -8.46 -3.69 1.63
N PRO A 15 -9.31 -4.66 2.04
CA PRO A 15 -9.05 -5.47 3.23
C PRO A 15 -7.96 -6.53 2.99
N GLU A 16 -7.70 -6.89 1.73
CA GLU A 16 -6.76 -7.94 1.32
C GLU A 16 -5.53 -7.32 0.62
N LYS A 17 -4.74 -6.51 1.35
CA LYS A 17 -3.58 -5.81 0.77
C LYS A 17 -2.55 -6.76 0.17
N ASP A 18 -2.27 -7.88 0.82
CA ASP A 18 -1.35 -8.92 0.32
C ASP A 18 -1.75 -9.39 -1.08
N ARG A 19 -3.06 -9.58 -1.29
CA ARG A 19 -3.61 -9.99 -2.58
C ARG A 19 -3.49 -8.89 -3.63
N VAL A 20 -3.72 -7.62 -3.26
CA VAL A 20 -3.54 -6.47 -4.16
C VAL A 20 -2.11 -6.43 -4.69
N PHE A 21 -1.11 -6.57 -3.80
CA PHE A 21 0.29 -6.55 -4.20
C PHE A 21 0.69 -7.80 -4.98
N ALA A 22 0.19 -8.99 -4.63
CA ALA A 22 0.42 -10.21 -5.39
C ALA A 22 -0.14 -10.12 -6.83
N ASP A 23 -1.34 -9.58 -7.00
CA ASP A 23 -1.93 -9.35 -8.31
C ASP A 23 -1.17 -8.30 -9.12
N ALA A 24 -0.72 -7.23 -8.46
CA ALA A 24 0.13 -6.22 -9.09
C ALA A 24 1.45 -6.84 -9.60
N TYR A 25 2.12 -7.65 -8.78
CA TYR A 25 3.34 -8.34 -9.16
C TYR A 25 3.14 -9.29 -10.33
N ARG A 26 2.06 -10.11 -10.30
CA ARG A 26 1.74 -11.10 -11.33
C ARG A 26 1.54 -10.48 -12.72
N VAL A 27 0.98 -9.27 -12.81
CA VAL A 27 0.68 -8.65 -14.12
C VAL A 27 1.83 -7.79 -14.65
N LEU A 28 2.82 -7.46 -13.84
CA LEU A 28 4.04 -6.78 -14.28
C LEU A 28 4.89 -7.69 -15.15
N LYS A 29 5.50 -7.11 -16.20
CA LYS A 29 6.57 -7.76 -16.95
C LYS A 29 7.84 -7.84 -16.08
N PRO A 30 8.78 -8.75 -16.36
CA PRO A 30 10.12 -8.71 -15.77
C PRO A 30 10.75 -7.32 -15.95
N GLY A 31 11.23 -6.72 -14.86
CA GLY A 31 11.77 -5.35 -14.86
C GLY A 31 10.72 -4.23 -14.81
N GLY A 32 9.42 -4.56 -14.74
CA GLY A 32 8.35 -3.58 -14.56
C GLY A 32 8.36 -2.94 -13.16
N ARG A 33 7.61 -1.84 -13.01
CA ARG A 33 7.61 -1.03 -11.77
C ARG A 33 6.21 -0.80 -11.20
N LEU A 34 6.13 -0.79 -9.88
CA LEU A 34 4.97 -0.34 -9.12
C LEU A 34 5.31 1.03 -8.50
N ALA A 35 4.47 2.04 -8.74
CA ALA A 35 4.60 3.34 -8.08
C ALA A 35 3.27 3.74 -7.45
N ILE A 36 3.29 3.98 -6.15
CA ILE A 36 2.09 4.22 -5.34
C ILE A 36 2.27 5.51 -4.55
N SER A 37 1.20 6.29 -4.47
CA SER A 37 1.05 7.36 -3.50
C SER A 37 -0.17 7.06 -2.64
N ASP A 38 0.04 6.72 -1.37
CA ASP A 38 -1.03 6.40 -0.43
C ASP A 38 -0.66 6.85 1.00
N ILE A 39 -1.65 6.87 1.89
CA ILE A 39 -1.43 7.16 3.32
C ILE A 39 -0.77 5.93 3.96
N VAL A 40 0.23 6.16 4.79
CA VAL A 40 0.88 5.11 5.59
C VAL A 40 0.88 5.51 7.05
N ALA A 41 0.80 4.52 7.93
CA ALA A 41 0.87 4.72 9.36
C ALA A 41 2.32 4.52 9.85
N LEU A 42 2.79 5.40 10.73
CA LEU A 42 4.10 5.23 11.38
C LEU A 42 4.01 4.29 12.61
N LYS A 43 2.79 4.09 13.14
CA LYS A 43 2.49 3.22 14.27
C LYS A 43 1.14 2.53 14.02
N PRO A 44 0.88 1.39 14.67
CA PRO A 44 -0.42 0.74 14.56
C PRO A 44 -1.58 1.69 14.88
N ILE A 45 -2.57 1.71 14.00
CA ILE A 45 -3.82 2.47 14.21
C ILE A 45 -4.68 1.69 15.22
N PRO A 46 -5.23 2.33 16.26
CA PRO A 46 -6.15 1.69 17.19
C PRO A 46 -7.34 1.03 16.48
N ASP A 47 -7.75 -0.14 16.95
CA ASP A 47 -8.81 -0.95 16.35
C ASP A 47 -10.13 -0.19 16.14
N GLU A 48 -10.48 0.70 17.05
CA GLU A 48 -11.67 1.54 16.95
C GLU A 48 -11.63 2.42 15.69
N LEU A 49 -10.49 3.04 15.40
CA LEU A 49 -10.29 3.89 14.23
C LEU A 49 -10.19 3.07 12.93
N ARG A 50 -9.72 1.82 12.99
CA ARG A 50 -9.66 0.92 11.82
C ARG A 50 -11.05 0.48 11.35
N ARG A 51 -12.04 0.50 12.25
CA ARG A 51 -13.44 0.11 11.96
C ARG A 51 -14.35 1.31 11.68
N ASP A 52 -13.86 2.54 11.88
CA ASP A 52 -14.60 3.75 11.53
C ASP A 52 -14.67 3.90 10.01
N MET A 53 -15.88 3.81 9.46
CA MET A 53 -16.12 3.89 8.02
C MET A 53 -15.75 5.25 7.42
N ALA A 54 -15.83 6.35 8.18
CA ALA A 54 -15.38 7.66 7.71
C ALA A 54 -13.86 7.69 7.57
N LEU A 55 -13.14 7.06 8.50
CA LEU A 55 -11.67 6.94 8.43
C LEU A 55 -11.22 5.95 7.36
N VAL A 56 -11.94 4.84 7.18
CA VAL A 56 -11.66 3.88 6.10
C VAL A 56 -11.87 4.54 4.74
N SER A 57 -13.01 5.20 4.52
CA SER A 57 -13.31 5.86 3.24
C SER A 57 -12.36 7.01 2.90
N SER A 58 -11.71 7.61 3.89
CA SER A 58 -10.64 8.62 3.72
C SER A 58 -9.23 8.03 3.67
N CYS A 59 -9.09 6.71 3.52
CA CYS A 59 -7.81 5.97 3.46
C CYS A 59 -6.96 5.99 4.75
N ILE A 60 -7.48 6.56 5.84
CA ILE A 60 -6.77 6.63 7.12
C ILE A 60 -6.91 5.32 7.88
N GLY A 61 -8.14 4.86 8.12
CA GLY A 61 -8.41 3.67 8.94
C GLY A 61 -7.85 2.38 8.35
N GLY A 62 -7.65 2.35 7.02
CA GLY A 62 -7.06 1.24 6.29
C GLY A 62 -5.55 1.34 6.10
N ALA A 63 -4.88 2.40 6.54
CA ALA A 63 -3.46 2.62 6.30
C ALA A 63 -2.60 1.52 6.95
N ALA A 64 -1.73 0.90 6.15
CA ALA A 64 -0.75 -0.05 6.64
C ALA A 64 0.37 0.66 7.40
N VAL A 65 0.93 0.00 8.42
CA VAL A 65 2.18 0.48 9.02
C VAL A 65 3.29 0.34 7.99
N VAL A 66 4.22 1.30 7.91
CA VAL A 66 5.32 1.28 6.93
C VAL A 66 6.07 -0.06 6.92
N ALA A 67 6.41 -0.59 8.10
CA ALA A 67 7.09 -1.87 8.23
C ALA A 67 6.27 -3.06 7.69
N ASP A 68 4.93 -3.02 7.85
CA ASP A 68 4.06 -4.05 7.29
C ASP A 68 4.00 -3.94 5.77
N LEU A 69 3.90 -2.72 5.23
CA LEU A 69 3.89 -2.49 3.79
C LEU A 69 5.19 -3.00 3.14
N GLU A 70 6.34 -2.68 3.73
CA GLU A 70 7.65 -3.18 3.26
C GLU A 70 7.70 -4.70 3.29
N ARG A 71 7.27 -5.31 4.40
CA ARG A 71 7.22 -6.77 4.54
C ARG A 71 6.34 -7.41 3.47
N ILE A 72 5.13 -6.91 3.26
CA ILE A 72 4.19 -7.45 2.26
C ILE A 72 4.79 -7.38 0.85
N LEU A 73 5.41 -6.24 0.49
CA LEU A 73 6.06 -6.05 -0.81
C LEU A 73 7.22 -7.03 -1.00
N LEU A 74 8.04 -7.23 0.03
CA LEU A 74 9.14 -8.21 0.02
C LEU A 74 8.62 -9.65 -0.09
N ASP A 75 7.60 -10.02 0.69
CA ASP A 75 7.00 -11.36 0.70
C ASP A 75 6.42 -11.73 -0.68
N VAL A 76 5.90 -10.75 -1.41
CA VAL A 76 5.39 -10.92 -2.79
C VAL A 76 6.51 -11.06 -3.83
N GLY A 77 7.70 -10.53 -3.55
CA GLY A 77 8.86 -10.59 -4.44
C GLY A 77 9.28 -9.25 -5.07
N PHE A 78 8.70 -8.12 -4.65
CA PHE A 78 9.23 -6.82 -5.03
C PHE A 78 10.61 -6.60 -4.43
N THR A 79 11.47 -5.92 -5.19
CA THR A 79 12.84 -5.55 -4.78
C THR A 79 13.07 -4.08 -5.07
N GLY A 80 14.10 -3.47 -4.46
CA GLY A 80 14.38 -2.04 -4.64
C GLY A 80 13.26 -1.13 -4.13
N ILE A 81 12.68 -1.48 -2.98
CA ILE A 81 11.58 -0.73 -2.36
C ILE A 81 12.14 0.58 -1.80
N GLU A 82 11.57 1.70 -2.25
CA GLU A 82 11.88 3.04 -1.75
C GLU A 82 10.59 3.70 -1.27
N ILE A 83 10.58 4.20 -0.04
CA ILE A 83 9.43 4.87 0.57
C ILE A 83 9.82 6.32 0.89
N TYR A 84 9.08 7.25 0.31
CA TYR A 84 9.28 8.69 0.49
C TYR A 84 8.08 9.28 1.25
N PHE A 85 8.36 10.04 2.30
CA PHE A 85 7.33 10.74 3.06
C PHE A 85 7.18 12.16 2.53
N ALA A 86 6.02 12.46 1.93
CA ALA A 86 5.62 13.81 1.60
C ALA A 86 4.85 14.41 2.79
N PHE A 87 5.52 15.21 3.60
CA PHE A 87 4.86 15.98 4.65
C PHE A 87 4.31 17.27 4.05
N THR A 88 2.98 17.44 4.05
CA THR A 88 2.38 18.75 3.83
C THR A 88 2.73 19.63 5.03
N ARG A 89 3.33 20.80 4.78
CA ARG A 89 3.57 21.81 5.82
C ARG A 89 2.29 22.24 6.50
#